data_AF-A0A0J1H0X1-F1
#
_entry.id   AF-A0A0J1H0X1-F1
#
_cell.length_a   1.000
_cell.length_b   1.000
_cell.length_c   1.000
_cell.angle_alpha   90.00
_cell.angle_beta   90.00
_cell.angle_gamma   90.00
#
_symmetry.space_group_name_H-M   'P 1'
#
loop_
_entity.id
_entity.type
_entity.pdbx_description
1 polymer ?
#
loop_
_entity_poly.entity_id
_entity_poly.type
_entity_poly.pdbx_seq_one_letter_code
_entity_poly.pdbx_strand_id
1 'polypeptide(L)'
;MKVVDFIKQRREEFSRHSFDLKELLSPSLREHWLDFVTKTNKSKIVQLAGSHATASNDDAVVQTSETTSHLAAINKEKQVNTAEIQNTPVQTPAAVAAMKPEAEVLYQELTDTLGQIIHTGDWLLVDQGRINQFADVTEDHQWIHTDPNRAAEESPFKTTVAHGFLTLSLLSVLTDSVDPSKQKFPTAKMTVNMGFNKIRFPYPVKSGNRIRATTSILAVTPVKRGLEIVQELRVEIEGVRRPGCVAESVIQLHF
;
A
#
# COMPACT_ATOMS: atom_id res chain seq x y z
N MET A 1 27.16 -22.62 -16.47
CA MET A 1 25.78 -22.54 -15.93
C MET A 1 25.23 -21.17 -16.27
N LYS A 2 24.06 -21.06 -16.93
CA LYS A 2 23.53 -19.75 -17.37
C LYS A 2 22.89 -19.05 -16.17
N VAL A 3 23.04 -17.72 -16.08
CA VAL A 3 22.50 -16.89 -14.97
C VAL A 3 21.01 -17.10 -14.73
N VAL A 4 20.28 -17.41 -15.81
CA VAL A 4 18.84 -17.73 -15.78
C VAL A 4 18.56 -19.00 -14.96
N ASP A 5 19.43 -20.01 -15.03
CA ASP A 5 19.26 -21.28 -14.32
C ASP A 5 19.50 -21.10 -12.81
N PHE A 6 20.44 -20.23 -12.43
CA PHE A 6 20.72 -19.87 -11.03
C PHE A 6 19.55 -19.12 -10.38
N ILE A 7 18.92 -18.19 -11.10
CA ILE A 7 17.76 -17.43 -10.61
C ILE A 7 16.53 -18.35 -10.46
N LYS A 8 16.35 -19.29 -11.39
CA LYS A 8 15.25 -20.27 -11.33
C LYS A 8 15.42 -21.22 -10.15
N GLN A 9 16.63 -21.72 -9.92
CA GLN A 9 16.95 -22.57 -8.78
C GLN A 9 16.74 -21.85 -7.44
N ARG A 10 17.15 -20.58 -7.31
CA ARG A 10 16.88 -19.78 -6.10
C ARG A 10 15.39 -19.51 -5.88
N ARG A 11 14.62 -19.27 -6.93
CA ARG A 11 13.17 -19.05 -6.82
C ARG A 11 12.46 -20.31 -6.32
N GLU A 12 12.87 -21.49 -6.77
CA GLU A 12 12.33 -22.76 -6.28
C GLU A 12 12.70 -23.02 -4.82
N GLU A 13 13.93 -22.69 -4.40
CA GLU A 13 14.40 -22.81 -3.01
C GLU A 13 13.64 -21.88 -2.05
N PHE A 14 13.33 -20.64 -2.47
CA PHE A 14 12.50 -19.70 -1.71
C PHE A 14 11.01 -20.10 -1.67
N SER A 15 10.50 -20.84 -2.66
CA SER A 15 9.11 -21.33 -2.65
C SER A 15 8.90 -22.55 -1.75
N ARG A 16 9.97 -23.31 -1.44
CA ARG A 16 9.91 -24.51 -0.59
C ARG A 16 9.98 -24.20 0.91
N HIS A 17 10.37 -22.99 1.28
CA HIS A 17 10.27 -22.50 2.66
C HIS A 17 9.20 -21.42 2.73
N SER A 18 7.95 -21.84 2.91
CA SER A 18 6.93 -20.93 3.44
C SER A 18 7.40 -20.51 4.84
N PHE A 19 7.96 -19.31 4.94
CA PHE A 19 8.41 -18.73 6.19
C PHE A 19 7.19 -18.53 7.10
N ASP A 20 6.86 -19.51 7.94
CA ASP A 20 5.77 -19.37 8.91
C ASP A 20 6.29 -18.48 10.05
N LEU A 21 5.85 -17.22 10.05
CA LEU A 21 6.18 -16.17 11.03
C LEU A 21 6.05 -16.63 12.49
N LYS A 22 5.31 -17.72 12.74
CA LYS A 22 5.19 -18.39 14.04
C LYS A 22 6.53 -18.86 14.60
N GLU A 23 7.49 -19.24 13.75
CA GLU A 23 8.77 -19.79 14.22
C GLU A 23 9.68 -18.76 14.86
N LEU A 24 9.50 -17.47 14.53
CA LEU A 24 10.31 -16.36 15.03
C LEU A 24 9.82 -15.79 16.37
N LEU A 25 8.67 -16.26 16.88
CA LEU A 25 8.05 -15.75 18.10
C LEU A 25 8.37 -16.64 19.31
N SER A 26 8.65 -16.01 20.45
CA SER A 26 8.79 -16.71 21.74
C SER A 26 7.48 -17.44 22.11
N PRO A 27 7.53 -18.49 22.96
CA PRO A 27 6.34 -19.26 23.32
C PRO A 27 5.16 -18.42 23.81
N SER A 28 5.43 -17.38 24.60
CA SER A 28 4.43 -16.43 25.09
C SER A 28 3.79 -15.58 23.97
N LEU A 29 4.57 -15.14 22.98
CA LEU A 29 4.04 -14.37 21.85
C LEU A 29 3.19 -15.23 20.89
N ARG A 30 3.44 -16.53 20.83
CA ARG A 30 2.64 -17.46 19.99
C ARG A 30 1.21 -17.62 20.52
N GLU A 31 1.02 -17.68 21.84
CA GLU A 31 -0.31 -17.80 22.45
C GLU A 31 -1.16 -16.55 22.20
N HIS A 32 -0.58 -15.35 22.38
CA HIS A 32 -1.29 -14.10 22.10
C HIS A 32 -1.63 -13.92 20.61
N TRP A 33 -0.76 -14.41 19.71
CA TRP A 33 -1.03 -14.37 18.26
C TRP A 33 -2.18 -15.29 17.86
N LEU A 34 -2.28 -16.49 18.45
CA LEU A 34 -3.38 -17.42 18.19
C LEU A 34 -4.72 -16.88 18.68
N ASP A 35 -4.75 -16.24 19.85
CA ASP A 35 -5.96 -15.60 20.38
C ASP A 35 -6.42 -14.43 19.48
N PHE A 36 -5.48 -13.64 18.97
CA PHE A 36 -5.74 -12.56 18.02
C PHE A 36 -6.37 -13.06 16.70
N VAL A 37 -5.79 -14.11 16.10
CA VAL A 37 -6.29 -14.68 14.83
C VAL A 37 -7.64 -15.37 15.01
N THR A 38 -7.88 -16.04 16.13
CA THR A 38 -9.17 -16.71 16.39
C THR A 38 -10.29 -15.74 16.74
N LYS A 39 -9.98 -14.62 17.41
CA LYS A 39 -10.94 -13.55 17.72
C LYS A 39 -11.37 -12.76 16.48
N THR A 40 -10.45 -12.55 15.53
CA THR A 40 -10.77 -11.90 14.24
C THR A 40 -11.60 -12.79 13.33
N ASN A 41 -11.40 -14.11 13.35
CA ASN A 41 -12.21 -15.06 12.55
C ASN A 41 -13.61 -15.33 13.10
N LYS A 42 -13.90 -15.01 14.37
CA LYS A 42 -15.24 -15.15 14.98
C LYS A 42 -16.11 -13.89 14.90
N SER A 43 -15.58 -12.79 14.34
CA SER A 43 -16.31 -11.53 14.17
C SER A 43 -16.94 -11.44 12.77
N LYS A 44 -18.19 -11.90 12.67
CA LYS A 44 -19.21 -11.64 11.62
C LYS A 44 -18.73 -11.01 10.29
N ILE A 45 -18.33 -11.85 9.33
CA ILE A 45 -18.36 -11.54 7.87
C ILE A 45 -19.05 -12.70 7.12
N VAL A 46 -20.29 -13.04 7.53
CA VAL A 46 -21.24 -13.83 6.72
C VAL A 46 -22.65 -13.37 7.10
N GLN A 47 -23.12 -12.24 6.56
CA GLN A 47 -24.56 -11.96 6.46
C GLN A 47 -24.96 -10.85 5.47
N LEU A 48 -24.22 -10.64 4.39
CA LEU A 48 -24.65 -9.78 3.28
C LEU A 48 -24.17 -10.37 1.94
N ALA A 49 -24.70 -11.55 1.61
CA ALA A 49 -24.66 -12.10 0.27
C ALA A 49 -26.01 -12.80 0.03
N GLY A 50 -26.96 -12.08 -0.58
CA GLY A 50 -28.22 -12.66 -1.04
C GLY A 50 -29.43 -11.73 -0.96
N SER A 51 -29.54 -10.76 -1.86
CA SER A 51 -30.82 -10.27 -2.42
C SER A 51 -30.61 -9.16 -3.46
N HIS A 52 -30.24 -9.55 -4.68
CA HIS A 52 -30.70 -8.80 -5.86
C HIS A 52 -32.03 -9.44 -6.28
N ALA A 53 -33.14 -8.80 -5.92
CA ALA A 53 -34.44 -9.06 -6.50
C ALA A 53 -35.08 -7.72 -6.87
N THR A 54 -35.17 -7.48 -8.17
CA THR A 54 -36.01 -6.46 -8.78
C THR A 54 -37.48 -6.74 -8.46
N ALA A 55 -38.18 -5.79 -7.86
CA ALA A 55 -39.62 -5.85 -7.65
C ALA A 55 -40.33 -4.97 -8.68
N SER A 56 -41.11 -5.60 -9.57
CA SER A 56 -42.24 -5.00 -10.27
C SER A 56 -43.49 -5.82 -9.92
N ASN A 57 -44.56 -5.13 -9.54
CA ASN A 57 -45.85 -5.70 -9.12
C ASN A 57 -46.53 -6.47 -10.26
N ASP A 58 -47.13 -7.62 -9.95
CA ASP A 58 -48.55 -7.89 -10.21
C ASP A 58 -49.02 -9.16 -9.49
N ASP A 59 -50.28 -9.11 -9.04
CA ASP A 59 -50.99 -10.08 -8.22
C ASP A 59 -51.29 -11.42 -8.92
N ALA A 60 -51.15 -12.54 -8.21
CA ALA A 60 -52.06 -13.69 -8.32
C ALA A 60 -51.83 -14.71 -7.20
N VAL A 61 -52.94 -15.09 -6.54
CA VAL A 61 -53.08 -16.08 -5.47
C VAL A 61 -53.16 -17.51 -6.06
N VAL A 62 -52.67 -18.54 -5.33
CA VAL A 62 -53.33 -19.83 -5.00
C VAL A 62 -52.30 -20.95 -4.63
N GLN A 63 -52.39 -21.36 -3.36
CA GLN A 63 -52.27 -22.68 -2.68
C GLN A 63 -51.40 -23.87 -3.17
N THR A 64 -50.79 -24.51 -2.14
CA THR A 64 -50.53 -25.98 -1.91
C THR A 64 -49.64 -26.74 -2.90
N SER A 65 -48.90 -27.79 -2.60
CA SER A 65 -48.31 -28.47 -1.43
C SER A 65 -47.53 -29.66 -2.04
N GLU A 66 -46.43 -30.06 -1.39
CA GLU A 66 -45.93 -31.43 -1.36
C GLU A 66 -45.19 -32.11 -2.55
N THR A 67 -44.00 -32.59 -2.20
CA THR A 67 -43.30 -33.86 -2.54
C THR A 67 -42.56 -34.08 -3.87
N THR A 68 -41.24 -34.25 -3.71
CA THR A 68 -40.33 -35.27 -4.28
C THR A 68 -40.52 -35.73 -5.73
N SER A 69 -39.45 -35.60 -6.54
CA SER A 69 -38.57 -36.75 -6.82
C SER A 69 -37.56 -36.50 -7.95
N HIS A 70 -36.49 -37.31 -7.91
CA HIS A 70 -35.64 -37.78 -9.02
C HIS A 70 -34.55 -36.89 -9.63
N LEU A 71 -33.33 -37.11 -9.12
CA LEU A 71 -32.19 -37.72 -9.84
C LEU A 71 -32.34 -37.83 -11.37
N ALA A 72 -31.53 -37.06 -12.10
CA ALA A 72 -31.06 -37.45 -13.43
C ALA A 72 -29.67 -36.85 -13.71
N ALA A 73 -28.80 -37.74 -14.17
CA ALA A 73 -27.44 -37.55 -14.60
C ALA A 73 -27.22 -36.39 -15.58
N ILE A 74 -26.04 -35.75 -15.52
CA ILE A 74 -25.23 -35.42 -16.72
C ILE A 74 -23.75 -35.48 -16.31
N ASN A 75 -23.10 -36.59 -16.66
CA ASN A 75 -21.69 -36.62 -17.02
C ASN A 75 -21.61 -36.26 -18.51
N LYS A 76 -20.92 -35.18 -18.86
CA LYS A 76 -20.41 -35.00 -20.22
C LYS A 76 -18.97 -34.50 -20.18
N GLU A 77 -18.11 -35.39 -20.67
CA GLU A 77 -16.73 -35.20 -21.04
C GLU A 77 -16.55 -33.91 -21.84
N LYS A 78 -15.54 -33.11 -21.48
CA LYS A 78 -15.04 -32.03 -22.33
C LYS A 78 -13.71 -32.46 -22.93
N GLN A 79 -13.79 -32.85 -24.20
CA GLN A 79 -12.65 -33.01 -25.10
C GLN A 79 -11.80 -31.73 -25.08
N VAL A 80 -10.51 -31.90 -24.85
CA VAL A 80 -9.48 -30.87 -25.05
C VAL A 80 -9.27 -30.75 -26.55
N ASN A 81 -9.74 -29.63 -27.13
CA ASN A 81 -9.44 -29.27 -28.51
C ASN A 81 -8.26 -28.29 -28.50
N THR A 82 -7.13 -28.73 -29.02
CA THR A 82 -5.89 -27.97 -29.18
C THR A 82 -6.10 -26.95 -30.30
N ALA A 83 -6.55 -25.74 -29.94
CA ALA A 83 -6.62 -24.62 -30.88
C ALA A 83 -5.29 -23.86 -30.89
N GLU A 84 -4.74 -23.75 -32.08
CA GLU A 84 -3.51 -23.03 -32.44
C GLU A 84 -3.52 -21.59 -31.90
N ILE A 85 -2.45 -21.21 -31.22
CA ILE A 85 -2.20 -19.84 -30.76
C ILE A 85 -1.89 -19.01 -32.00
N GLN A 86 -2.90 -18.36 -32.56
CA GLN A 86 -2.71 -17.27 -33.51
C GLN A 86 -2.00 -16.13 -32.78
N ASN A 87 -0.78 -15.82 -33.22
CA ASN A 87 -0.02 -14.64 -32.84
C ASN A 87 -0.86 -13.39 -33.06
N THR A 88 -1.48 -12.91 -31.99
CA THR A 88 -2.08 -11.57 -31.97
C THR A 88 -0.90 -10.60 -31.83
N PRO A 89 -0.73 -9.62 -32.75
CA PRO A 89 0.33 -8.63 -32.61
C PRO A 89 0.15 -7.92 -31.27
N VAL A 90 1.23 -7.88 -30.48
CA VAL A 90 1.33 -7.00 -29.31
C VAL A 90 0.96 -5.60 -29.79
N GLN A 91 -0.16 -5.07 -29.30
CA GLN A 91 -0.55 -3.70 -29.56
C GLN A 91 0.57 -2.80 -29.03
N THR A 92 1.27 -2.13 -29.95
CA THR A 92 2.16 -1.03 -29.63
C THR A 92 1.38 -0.02 -28.77
N PRO A 93 1.92 0.46 -27.63
CA PRO A 93 1.25 1.46 -26.83
C PRO A 93 0.84 2.64 -27.71
N ALA A 94 -0.42 3.05 -27.59
CA ALA A 94 -1.00 4.17 -28.32
C ALA A 94 -0.06 5.38 -28.26
N ALA A 95 0.17 6.01 -29.41
CA ALA A 95 1.00 7.19 -29.57
C ALA A 95 0.79 8.17 -28.41
N VAL A 96 1.87 8.41 -27.65
CA VAL A 96 1.92 9.47 -26.63
C VAL A 96 1.47 10.74 -27.33
N ALA A 97 0.34 11.30 -26.91
CA ALA A 97 -0.08 12.62 -27.39
C ALA A 97 1.09 13.59 -27.16
N ALA A 98 1.42 14.41 -28.15
CA ALA A 98 2.57 15.31 -28.06
C ALA A 98 2.54 16.07 -26.73
N MET A 99 3.57 15.86 -25.91
CA MET A 99 3.69 16.48 -24.60
C MET A 99 3.76 18.00 -24.76
N LYS A 100 3.27 18.75 -23.77
CA LYS A 100 3.50 20.19 -23.72
C LYS A 100 5.00 20.46 -23.56
N PRO A 101 5.55 21.56 -24.12
CA PRO A 101 6.98 21.85 -24.04
C PRO A 101 7.53 21.80 -22.61
N GLU A 102 6.79 22.35 -21.65
CA GLU A 102 7.17 22.36 -20.22
C GLU A 102 7.16 20.95 -19.60
N ALA A 103 6.25 20.09 -20.06
CA ALA A 103 6.19 18.70 -19.63
C ALA A 103 7.31 17.86 -20.23
N GLU A 104 7.71 18.13 -21.49
CA GLU A 104 8.84 17.46 -22.14
C GLU A 104 10.16 17.77 -21.43
N VAL A 105 10.41 19.05 -21.11
CA VAL A 105 11.63 19.45 -20.36
C VAL A 105 11.70 18.73 -19.01
N LEU A 106 10.61 18.76 -18.24
CA LEU A 106 10.57 18.10 -16.94
C LEU A 106 10.69 16.56 -17.07
N TYR A 107 10.09 15.98 -18.11
CA TYR A 107 10.22 14.54 -18.39
C TYR A 107 11.68 14.15 -18.57
N GLN A 108 12.45 14.91 -19.35
CA GLN A 108 13.88 14.64 -19.54
C GLN A 108 14.66 14.83 -18.23
N GLU A 109 14.46 15.94 -17.52
CA GLU A 109 15.12 16.22 -16.23
C GLU A 109 14.88 15.10 -15.19
N LEU A 110 13.65 14.61 -15.09
CA LEU A 110 13.31 13.53 -14.16
C LEU A 110 13.81 12.16 -14.63
N THR A 111 13.86 11.92 -15.94
CA THR A 111 14.41 10.68 -16.52
C THR A 111 15.91 10.60 -16.30
N ASP A 112 16.63 11.73 -16.38
CA ASP A 112 18.07 11.80 -16.11
C ASP A 112 18.43 11.60 -14.63
N THR A 113 17.46 11.79 -13.73
CA THR A 113 17.63 11.67 -12.26
C THR A 113 17.01 10.39 -11.67
N LEU A 114 16.62 9.42 -12.51
CA LEU A 114 16.08 8.15 -12.04
C LEU A 114 17.02 7.45 -11.05
N GLY A 115 16.45 7.01 -9.92
CA GLY A 115 17.15 6.36 -8.82
C GLY A 115 17.97 7.28 -7.94
N GLN A 116 18.08 8.57 -8.25
CA GLN A 116 18.81 9.55 -7.45
C GLN A 116 17.90 10.21 -6.40
N ILE A 117 18.48 10.63 -5.29
CA ILE A 117 17.77 11.44 -4.29
C ILE A 117 17.66 12.87 -4.85
N ILE A 118 16.44 13.28 -5.19
CA ILE A 118 16.15 14.60 -5.75
C ILE A 118 15.77 15.63 -4.68
N HIS A 119 15.43 15.17 -3.47
CA HIS A 119 15.03 16.04 -2.39
C HIS A 119 15.27 15.39 -1.02
N THR A 120 15.73 16.18 -0.07
CA THR A 120 15.85 15.82 1.34
C THR A 120 15.18 16.92 2.15
N GLY A 121 14.14 16.57 2.90
CA GLY A 121 13.42 17.52 3.74
C GLY A 121 14.14 17.83 5.04
N ASP A 122 13.62 18.84 5.73
CA ASP A 122 14.10 19.26 7.05
C ASP A 122 13.71 18.26 8.15
N TRP A 123 14.45 18.31 9.26
CA TRP A 123 14.14 17.50 10.44
C TRP A 123 12.88 18.02 11.15
N LEU A 124 11.94 17.13 11.40
CA LEU A 124 10.69 17.37 12.12
C LEU A 124 10.66 16.59 13.43
N LEU A 125 10.41 17.27 14.55
CA LEU A 125 10.15 16.63 15.84
C LEU A 125 8.78 15.96 15.86
N VAL A 126 8.75 14.69 16.25
CA VAL A 126 7.52 13.93 16.52
C VAL A 126 7.41 13.76 18.04
N ASP A 127 6.69 14.68 18.67
CA ASP A 127 6.47 14.68 20.11
C ASP A 127 5.16 13.97 20.51
N GLN A 128 4.96 13.81 21.82
CA GLN A 128 3.75 13.19 22.35
C GLN A 128 2.48 13.97 22.00
N GLY A 129 2.57 15.31 21.93
CA GLY A 129 1.43 16.16 21.60
C GLY A 129 0.87 15.84 20.22
N ARG A 130 1.74 15.75 19.20
CA ARG A 130 1.37 15.36 17.84
C ARG A 130 0.80 13.95 17.78
N ILE A 131 1.39 13.00 18.52
CA ILE A 131 0.91 11.61 18.58
C ILE A 131 -0.50 11.54 19.16
N ASN A 132 -0.76 12.26 20.27
CA ASN A 132 -2.07 12.30 20.91
C ASN A 132 -3.12 12.97 20.01
N GLN A 133 -2.80 14.10 19.37
CA GLN A 133 -3.72 14.75 18.43
C GLN A 133 -4.11 13.85 17.26
N PHE A 134 -3.16 13.03 16.76
CA PHE A 134 -3.47 12.06 15.72
C PHE A 134 -4.38 10.95 16.23
N ALA A 135 -4.18 10.49 17.48
CA ALA A 135 -5.10 9.55 18.13
C ALA A 135 -6.51 10.14 18.21
N ASP A 136 -6.66 11.40 18.64
CA ASP A 136 -7.96 12.06 18.77
C ASP A 136 -8.70 12.15 17.42
N VAL A 137 -7.98 12.45 16.33
CA VAL A 137 -8.58 12.58 14.98
C VAL A 137 -8.92 11.22 14.37
N THR A 138 -8.17 10.17 14.67
CA THR A 138 -8.34 8.84 14.08
C THR A 138 -9.04 7.83 14.97
N GLU A 139 -9.34 8.23 16.21
CA GLU A 139 -9.90 7.41 17.28
C GLU A 139 -9.01 6.20 17.67
N ASP A 140 -7.75 6.16 17.22
CA ASP A 140 -6.78 5.15 17.61
C ASP A 140 -6.04 5.56 18.89
N HIS A 141 -6.68 5.26 20.02
CA HIS A 141 -6.14 5.49 21.36
C HIS A 141 -5.38 4.28 21.92
N GLN A 142 -4.84 3.39 21.08
CA GLN A 142 -4.05 2.26 21.56
C GLN A 142 -2.89 2.74 22.46
N TRP A 143 -2.77 2.14 23.65
CA TRP A 143 -1.89 2.60 24.73
C TRP A 143 -0.41 2.79 24.33
N ILE A 144 0.08 2.02 23.35
CA ILE A 144 1.46 2.17 22.85
C ILE A 144 1.71 3.55 22.20
N HIS A 145 0.65 4.27 21.85
CA HIS A 145 0.71 5.62 21.29
C HIS A 145 0.42 6.68 22.37
N THR A 146 -0.55 6.43 23.26
CA THR A 146 -1.19 7.47 24.07
C THR A 146 -0.91 7.39 25.58
N ASP A 147 -0.31 6.31 26.09
CA ASP A 147 -0.02 6.13 27.52
C ASP A 147 1.50 6.05 27.78
N PRO A 148 2.18 7.18 28.07
CA PRO A 148 3.60 7.22 28.37
C PRO A 148 4.02 6.39 29.58
N ASN A 149 3.20 6.35 30.63
CA ASN A 149 3.52 5.66 31.87
C ASN A 149 3.54 4.15 31.63
N ARG A 150 2.45 3.64 31.05
CA ARG A 150 2.37 2.23 30.68
C ARG A 150 3.40 1.84 29.63
N ALA A 151 3.66 2.71 28.65
CA ALA A 151 4.69 2.47 27.64
C ALA A 151 6.11 2.41 28.23
N ALA A 152 6.43 3.20 29.24
CA ALA A 152 7.72 3.10 29.93
C ALA A 152 7.91 1.73 30.60
N GLU A 153 6.84 1.17 31.17
CA GLU A 153 6.88 -0.10 31.91
C GLU A 153 6.79 -1.32 30.98
N GLU A 154 5.73 -1.39 30.17
CA GLU A 154 5.34 -2.58 29.41
C GLU A 154 5.89 -2.63 27.99
N SER A 155 6.12 -1.49 27.34
CA SER A 155 6.52 -1.47 25.92
C SER A 155 7.95 -1.99 25.74
N PRO A 156 8.23 -2.81 24.70
CA PRO A 156 9.61 -3.17 24.34
C PRO A 156 10.44 -1.95 23.93
N PHE A 157 9.79 -0.82 23.60
CA PHE A 157 10.46 0.41 23.20
C PHE A 157 10.75 1.37 24.35
N LYS A 158 10.19 1.09 25.55
CA LYS A 158 10.31 1.87 26.79
C LYS A 158 9.87 3.33 26.68
N THR A 159 9.02 3.61 25.70
CA THR A 159 8.34 4.88 25.46
C THR A 159 7.21 4.62 24.48
N THR A 160 6.29 5.58 24.37
CA THR A 160 5.29 5.62 23.30
C THR A 160 5.94 5.73 21.93
N VAL A 161 5.25 5.19 20.92
CA VAL A 161 5.63 5.25 19.52
C VAL A 161 4.55 5.97 18.72
N ALA A 162 4.92 6.66 17.67
CA ALA A 162 3.95 7.27 16.76
C ALA A 162 3.16 6.19 16.01
N HIS A 163 1.92 6.51 15.65
CA HIS A 163 1.14 5.71 14.72
C HIS A 163 1.89 5.59 13.38
N GLY A 164 1.83 4.42 12.74
CA GLY A 164 2.37 4.26 11.39
C GLY A 164 1.70 5.24 10.41
N PHE A 165 0.39 5.40 10.52
CA PHE A 165 -0.38 6.35 9.70
C PHE A 165 -0.07 7.82 10.00
N LEU A 166 0.33 8.17 11.23
CA LEU A 166 0.87 9.50 11.50
C LEU A 166 2.18 9.71 10.73
N THR A 167 3.10 8.74 10.77
CA THR A 167 4.37 8.85 10.04
C THR A 167 4.13 9.00 8.52
N LEU A 168 3.15 8.27 7.98
CA LEU A 168 2.75 8.38 6.57
C LEU A 168 2.11 9.74 6.25
N SER A 169 1.20 10.24 7.10
CA SER A 169 0.50 11.51 6.85
C SER A 169 1.44 12.72 6.89
N LEU A 170 2.54 12.62 7.64
CA LEU A 170 3.57 13.65 7.70
C LEU A 170 4.38 13.78 6.41
N LEU A 171 4.29 12.84 5.46
CA LEU A 171 5.05 12.90 4.21
C LEU A 171 4.85 14.23 3.46
N SER A 172 3.66 14.82 3.48
CA SER A 172 3.41 16.12 2.83
C SER A 172 4.28 17.23 3.41
N VAL A 173 4.47 17.24 4.74
CA VAL A 173 5.35 18.21 5.42
C VAL A 173 6.81 17.84 5.21
N LEU A 174 7.17 16.56 5.38
CA LEU A 174 8.55 16.07 5.27
C LEU A 174 9.13 16.17 3.86
N THR A 175 8.29 16.41 2.86
CA THR A 175 8.67 16.59 1.46
C THR A 175 8.46 18.02 0.97
N ASP A 176 8.26 18.98 1.87
CA ASP A 176 8.01 20.40 1.56
C ASP A 176 6.79 20.67 0.66
N SER A 177 5.89 19.69 0.49
CA SER A 177 4.74 19.79 -0.40
C SER A 177 3.64 20.74 0.12
N VAL A 178 3.77 21.21 1.36
CA VAL A 178 2.81 22.13 2.01
C VAL A 178 3.19 23.60 1.87
N ASP A 179 4.42 23.91 1.46
CA ASP A 179 4.92 25.28 1.32
C ASP A 179 4.83 25.71 -0.16
N PRO A 180 3.96 26.68 -0.51
CA PRO A 180 3.84 27.18 -1.88
C PRO A 180 5.14 27.77 -2.45
N SER A 181 6.08 28.21 -1.60
CA SER A 181 7.38 28.73 -2.03
C SER A 181 8.39 27.64 -2.40
N LYS A 182 8.11 26.38 -2.03
CA LYS A 182 8.99 25.22 -2.25
C LYS A 182 8.39 24.18 -3.20
N GLN A 183 7.52 24.60 -4.13
CA GLN A 183 6.89 23.68 -5.09
C GLN A 183 7.95 22.88 -5.88
N LYS A 184 7.89 21.54 -5.77
CA LYS A 184 8.81 20.64 -6.50
C LYS A 184 8.65 20.72 -8.03
N PHE A 185 7.44 21.02 -8.50
CA PHE A 185 7.09 21.02 -9.92
C PHE A 185 6.38 22.34 -10.28
N PRO A 186 7.12 23.46 -10.32
CA PRO A 186 6.51 24.79 -10.48
C PRO A 186 5.88 25.01 -11.86
N THR A 187 6.27 24.22 -12.87
CA THR A 187 5.70 24.26 -14.22
C THR A 187 4.38 23.48 -14.34
N ALA A 188 4.08 22.59 -13.38
CA ALA A 188 2.82 21.87 -13.35
C ALA A 188 1.71 22.75 -12.76
N LYS A 189 0.53 22.74 -13.38
CA LYS A 189 -0.64 23.48 -12.89
C LYS A 189 -1.24 22.85 -11.64
N MET A 190 -1.14 21.52 -11.55
CA MET A 190 -1.72 20.74 -10.48
C MET A 190 -0.91 19.46 -10.30
N THR A 191 -0.66 19.10 -9.05
CA THR A 191 -0.12 17.81 -8.64
C THR A 191 -1.21 17.05 -7.89
N VAL A 192 -1.57 15.86 -8.37
CA VAL A 192 -2.57 15.00 -7.75
C VAL A 192 -1.86 13.83 -7.09
N ASN A 193 -2.14 13.58 -5.81
CA ASN A 193 -1.72 12.36 -5.15
C ASN A 193 -2.63 11.21 -5.60
N MET A 194 -2.09 10.30 -6.39
CA MET A 194 -2.81 9.12 -6.91
C MET A 194 -2.80 7.96 -5.92
N GLY A 195 -2.01 8.07 -4.85
CA GLY A 195 -1.91 7.10 -3.77
C GLY A 195 -0.52 6.51 -3.64
N PHE A 196 -0.47 5.25 -3.20
CA PHE A 196 0.75 4.53 -2.93
C PHE A 196 0.65 3.08 -3.43
N ASN A 197 1.69 2.61 -4.11
CA ASN A 197 1.78 1.21 -4.54
C ASN A 197 2.18 0.31 -3.37
N LYS A 198 3.12 0.77 -2.53
CA LYS A 198 3.65 -0.01 -1.41
C LYS A 198 4.03 0.89 -0.26
N ILE A 199 3.64 0.51 0.96
CA ILE A 199 4.03 1.19 2.20
C ILE A 199 4.54 0.16 3.20
N ARG A 200 5.64 0.46 3.89
CA ARG A 200 6.17 -0.36 4.99
C ARG A 200 6.66 0.55 6.12
N PHE A 201 6.62 0.03 7.35
CA PHE A 201 7.11 0.70 8.56
C PHE A 201 8.20 -0.15 9.24
N PRO A 202 9.46 -0.13 8.75
CA PRO A 202 10.49 -1.07 9.20
C PRO A 202 10.99 -0.86 10.64
N TYR A 203 10.82 0.34 11.20
CA TYR A 203 11.25 0.67 12.55
C TYR A 203 10.28 1.67 13.20
N PRO A 204 9.96 1.54 14.50
CA PRO A 204 9.05 2.48 15.16
C PRO A 204 9.68 3.85 15.30
N VAL A 205 8.90 4.90 15.01
CA VAL A 205 9.24 6.28 15.36
C VAL A 205 8.82 6.48 16.81
N LYS A 206 9.79 6.70 17.71
CA LYS A 206 9.51 6.91 19.13
C LYS A 206 9.12 8.37 19.39
N SER A 207 8.30 8.60 20.42
CA SER A 207 8.04 9.95 20.92
C SER A 207 9.36 10.68 21.24
N GLY A 208 9.49 11.92 20.77
CA GLY A 208 10.71 12.72 20.86
C GLY A 208 11.73 12.50 19.75
N ASN A 209 11.49 11.57 18.81
CA ASN A 209 12.37 11.43 17.65
C ASN A 209 12.23 12.61 16.68
N ARG A 210 13.35 12.95 16.02
CA ARG A 210 13.32 13.78 14.81
C ARG A 210 13.34 12.88 13.58
N ILE A 211 12.48 13.19 12.61
CA ILE A 211 12.38 12.47 11.34
C ILE A 211 12.50 13.41 10.15
N ARG A 212 12.97 12.93 9.02
CA ARG A 212 12.95 13.65 7.72
C ARG A 212 12.66 12.68 6.59
N ALA A 213 12.22 13.16 5.43
CA ALA A 213 12.06 12.30 4.26
C ALA A 213 13.08 12.62 3.18
N THR A 214 13.59 11.57 2.52
CA THR A 214 14.27 11.68 1.23
C THR A 214 13.34 11.21 0.12
N THR A 215 13.34 11.91 -1.02
CA THR A 215 12.57 11.54 -2.21
C THR A 215 13.52 11.12 -3.33
N SER A 216 13.26 9.99 -3.96
CA SER A 216 13.89 9.58 -5.22
C SER A 216 12.85 9.26 -6.28
N ILE A 217 13.18 9.45 -7.56
CA ILE A 217 12.29 9.11 -8.67
C ILE A 217 12.56 7.68 -9.10
N LEU A 218 11.51 6.86 -9.17
CA LEU A 218 11.59 5.47 -9.62
C LEU A 218 11.15 5.31 -11.08
N ALA A 219 10.12 6.05 -11.50
CA ALA A 219 9.63 6.02 -12.88
C ALA A 219 8.92 7.33 -13.24
N VAL A 220 8.96 7.65 -14.53
CA VAL A 220 8.19 8.76 -15.11
C VAL A 220 7.52 8.24 -16.37
N THR A 221 6.20 8.38 -16.44
CA THR A 221 5.39 7.87 -17.55
C THR A 221 4.60 9.02 -18.17
N PRO A 222 4.78 9.32 -19.46
CA PRO A 222 3.93 10.25 -20.17
C PRO A 222 2.47 9.77 -20.19
N VAL A 223 1.54 10.66 -19.84
CA VAL A 223 0.10 10.42 -19.88
C VAL A 223 -0.60 11.52 -20.65
N LYS A 224 -1.84 11.28 -21.10
CA LYS A 224 -2.58 12.16 -22.04
C LYS A 224 -2.58 13.66 -21.69
N ARG A 225 -2.46 14.03 -20.41
CA ARG A 225 -2.51 15.42 -19.93
C ARG A 225 -1.36 15.77 -18.97
N GLY A 226 -0.23 15.08 -19.05
CA GLY A 226 0.95 15.39 -18.25
C GLY A 226 1.81 14.17 -17.95
N LEU A 227 2.30 14.05 -16.73
CA LEU A 227 3.23 12.99 -16.32
C LEU A 227 2.69 12.25 -15.11
N GLU A 228 2.80 10.93 -15.11
CA GLU A 228 2.71 10.12 -13.91
C GLU A 228 4.12 9.86 -13.39
N ILE A 229 4.34 10.09 -12.10
CA ILE A 229 5.65 9.93 -11.46
C ILE A 229 5.48 8.95 -10.30
N VAL A 230 6.32 7.92 -10.29
CA VAL A 230 6.47 7.00 -9.17
C VAL A 230 7.71 7.42 -8.38
N GLN A 231 7.55 7.63 -7.08
CA GLN A 231 8.61 8.13 -6.19
C GLN A 231 8.80 7.19 -5.00
N GLU A 232 10.05 6.96 -4.58
CA GLU A 232 10.32 6.39 -3.26
C GLU A 232 10.48 7.51 -2.25
N LEU A 233 9.67 7.45 -1.19
CA LEU A 233 9.75 8.30 -0.02
C LEU A 233 10.27 7.46 1.15
N ARG A 234 11.43 7.84 1.67
CA ARG A 234 12.08 7.16 2.79
C ARG A 234 12.15 8.10 3.98
N VAL A 235 11.46 7.73 5.06
CA VAL A 235 11.47 8.48 6.32
C VAL A 235 12.64 8.00 7.18
N GLU A 236 13.63 8.86 7.32
CA GLU A 236 14.77 8.67 8.20
C GLU A 236 14.42 9.09 9.63
N ILE A 237 15.02 8.42 10.60
CA ILE A 237 14.96 8.78 12.01
C ILE A 237 16.37 9.18 12.42
N GLU A 238 16.51 10.33 13.08
CA GLU A 238 17.83 10.85 13.43
C GLU A 238 18.59 9.86 14.33
N GLY A 239 19.86 9.59 13.97
CA GLY A 239 20.72 8.66 14.70
C GLY A 239 20.35 7.18 14.54
N VAL A 240 19.35 6.83 13.72
CA VAL A 240 18.88 5.46 13.55
C VAL A 240 19.02 5.01 12.09
N ARG A 241 19.70 3.87 11.88
CA ARG A 241 19.98 3.33 10.53
C ARG A 241 18.72 2.81 9.81
N ARG A 242 17.75 2.27 10.55
CA ARG A 242 16.52 1.70 9.96
C ARG A 242 15.48 2.82 9.75
N PRO A 243 14.81 2.89 8.59
CA PRO A 243 13.82 3.93 8.32
C PRO A 243 12.53 3.69 9.11
N GLY A 244 11.85 4.79 9.44
CA GLY A 244 10.53 4.76 10.07
C GLY A 244 9.42 4.36 9.11
N CYS A 245 9.55 4.79 7.85
CA CYS A 245 8.61 4.48 6.77
C CYS A 245 9.36 4.40 5.43
N VAL A 246 8.93 3.50 4.56
CA VAL A 246 9.30 3.47 3.13
C VAL A 246 8.02 3.36 2.34
N ALA A 247 7.77 4.33 1.47
CA ALA A 247 6.56 4.41 0.68
C ALA A 247 6.89 4.66 -0.81
N GLU A 248 6.26 3.88 -1.68
CA GLU A 248 6.25 4.11 -3.13
C GLU A 248 4.99 4.91 -3.46
N SER A 249 5.16 6.23 -3.64
CA SER A 249 4.09 7.17 -3.92
C SER A 249 3.91 7.36 -5.42
N VAL A 250 2.65 7.48 -5.85
CA VAL A 250 2.30 7.79 -7.23
C VAL A 250 1.65 9.17 -7.26
N ILE A 251 2.22 10.06 -8.05
CA ILE A 251 1.67 11.39 -8.27
C ILE A 251 1.43 11.61 -9.76
N GLN A 252 0.42 12.43 -10.08
CA GLN A 252 0.14 12.84 -11.44
C GLN A 252 0.27 14.36 -11.56
N LEU A 253 1.13 14.80 -12.46
CA LEU A 253 1.29 16.20 -12.83
C LEU A 253 0.41 16.52 -14.03
N HIS A 254 -0.29 17.65 -13.96
CA HIS A 254 -1.09 18.18 -15.05
C HIS A 254 -0.52 19.51 -15.55
N PHE A 255 -0.44 19.65 -16.88
CA PHE A 255 0.10 20.82 -17.58
C PHE A 255 -0.97 21.48 -18.47
#